data_AF-A0A4D5RNI1-F1
#
_entry.id   AF-A0A4D5RNI1-F1
#
_cell.length_a   1.000
_cell.length_b   1.000
_cell.length_c   1.000
_cell.angle_alpha   90.00
_cell.angle_beta   90.00
_cell.angle_gamma   90.00
#
_symmetry.space_group_name_H-M   'P 1'
#
loop_
_entity.id
_entity.type
_entity.pdbx_description
1 polymer ?
#
loop_
_entity_poly.entity_id
_entity_poly.type
_entity_poly.pdbx_seq_one_letter_code
_entity_poly.pdbx_strand_id
1 'polypeptide(L)'
;SWLSDVDFRRFVGCSWVFSHVLTVFVNTRCSRPVHRIYALSRMFSAAGDTSDKASVLADEMPSPAIDFARDRFPFCIVWTPIPCMTWFFPFLGHMGICTSSGIIRDFAGPYYVSEDHMAFGRPTRYWPLNPSKARDGVQGWDRAVAQASDEYKGRMHNLFCDNCHSHVAKALNNMNYGGRSNWNMVKVAFLMLIRGKFVSTWGLIRTWLPFLIVICLAFALWLSLSVKSL
;
A
#
# COMPACT_ATOMS: atom_id res chain seq x y z
N SER A 1 35.74 37.48 -29.30
CA SER A 1 35.99 36.15 -29.89
C SER A 1 36.62 35.31 -28.79
N TRP A 2 35.94 34.23 -28.36
CA TRP A 2 36.18 33.42 -27.14
C TRP A 2 35.70 34.14 -25.87
N LEU A 3 34.76 33.67 -25.04
CA LEU A 3 34.28 32.32 -24.71
C LEU A 3 32.76 32.31 -24.58
N SER A 4 32.11 31.36 -25.27
CA SER A 4 30.69 31.04 -25.14
C SER A 4 30.59 29.54 -24.82
N ASP A 5 30.76 29.13 -23.56
CA ASP A 5 30.42 27.76 -23.14
C ASP A 5 30.50 27.46 -21.62
N VAL A 6 29.86 28.25 -20.77
CA VAL A 6 29.53 27.82 -19.38
C VAL A 6 28.34 28.70 -18.98
N ASP A 7 27.10 28.23 -18.86
CA ASP A 7 26.62 27.59 -17.63
C ASP A 7 25.16 27.08 -17.81
N PHE A 8 24.90 26.26 -18.85
CA PHE A 8 23.61 25.55 -18.99
C PHE A 8 23.60 24.19 -18.24
N ARG A 9 24.69 23.85 -17.53
CA ARG A 9 24.84 22.56 -16.82
C ARG A 9 24.48 22.61 -15.34
N ARG A 10 24.15 23.77 -14.76
CA ARG A 10 23.68 23.86 -13.36
C ARG A 10 22.17 23.71 -13.16
N PHE A 11 21.36 23.73 -14.22
CA PHE A 11 19.89 23.65 -14.10
C PHE A 11 19.32 22.22 -14.25
N VAL A 12 20.16 21.21 -14.54
CA VAL A 12 19.72 19.80 -14.70
C VAL A 12 19.99 18.95 -13.44
N GLY A 13 20.45 19.58 -12.35
CA GLY A 13 20.82 18.92 -11.09
C GLY A 13 19.65 18.48 -10.20
N CYS A 14 18.41 18.92 -10.45
CA CYS A 14 17.25 18.55 -9.62
C CYS A 14 16.45 17.34 -10.13
N SER A 15 16.84 16.73 -11.26
CA SER A 15 16.18 15.52 -11.79
C SER A 15 16.84 14.21 -11.34
N TRP A 16 17.98 14.29 -10.65
CA TRP A 16 18.77 13.10 -10.27
C TRP A 16 18.33 12.42 -8.98
N VAL A 17 17.58 13.10 -8.09
CA VAL A 17 17.08 12.50 -6.84
C VAL A 17 15.85 11.60 -7.09
N PHE A 18 15.09 11.85 -8.16
CA PHE A 18 13.94 11.02 -8.55
C PHE A 18 14.33 9.75 -9.32
N SER A 19 15.49 9.75 -9.99
CA SER A 19 15.91 8.61 -10.82
C SER A 19 16.53 7.47 -10.00
N HIS A 20 17.27 7.77 -8.92
CA HIS A 20 17.98 6.74 -8.15
C HIS A 20 17.13 5.92 -7.17
N VAL A 21 15.90 6.34 -6.85
CA VAL A 21 14.96 5.51 -6.07
C VAL A 21 14.31 4.43 -6.94
N LEU A 22 14.31 4.60 -8.27
CA LEU A 22 13.69 3.67 -9.22
C LEU A 22 14.68 2.65 -9.82
N THR A 23 16.00 2.86 -9.71
CA THR A 23 17.01 1.98 -10.36
C THR A 23 17.43 0.78 -9.51
N VAL A 24 16.97 0.64 -8.27
CA VAL A 24 17.13 -0.60 -7.48
C VAL A 24 16.05 -1.65 -7.82
N PHE A 25 15.12 -1.36 -8.75
CA PHE A 25 13.86 -2.12 -8.90
C PHE A 25 13.79 -3.21 -9.97
N VAL A 26 14.80 -3.49 -10.77
CA VAL A 26 14.67 -4.52 -11.82
C VAL A 26 15.95 -5.34 -11.97
N ASN A 27 16.17 -6.30 -11.06
CA ASN A 27 16.93 -7.49 -11.47
C ASN A 27 16.66 -8.72 -10.59
N THR A 28 15.58 -9.44 -10.91
CA THR A 28 15.50 -10.88 -10.64
C THR A 28 14.84 -11.56 -11.83
N ARG A 29 15.65 -11.93 -12.83
CA ARG A 29 15.29 -12.99 -13.77
C ARG A 29 15.68 -14.33 -13.15
N CYS A 30 14.77 -15.28 -13.09
CA CYS A 30 15.12 -16.67 -13.36
C CYS A 30 13.87 -17.48 -13.79
N SER A 31 14.05 -18.23 -14.88
CA SER A 31 13.10 -19.09 -15.59
C SER A 31 12.91 -20.44 -14.85
N ARG A 32 11.97 -21.38 -15.09
CA ARG A 32 11.28 -21.92 -16.29
C ARG A 32 9.99 -22.75 -15.88
N PRO A 33 9.49 -23.80 -16.59
CA PRO A 33 8.08 -23.85 -17.05
C PRO A 33 7.27 -25.09 -16.58
N VAL A 34 5.94 -25.14 -16.73
CA VAL A 34 5.20 -26.42 -16.81
C VAL A 34 3.95 -26.30 -17.69
N HIS A 35 3.91 -27.12 -18.75
CA HIS A 35 2.73 -27.48 -19.56
C HIS A 35 1.87 -28.50 -18.79
N ARG A 36 0.53 -28.44 -18.89
CA ARG A 36 -0.28 -29.50 -19.53
C ARG A 36 -1.78 -29.18 -19.57
N ILE A 37 -2.32 -29.60 -20.69
CA ILE A 37 -3.69 -29.61 -21.19
C ILE A 37 -4.47 -30.74 -20.48
N TYR A 38 -5.78 -30.58 -20.27
CA TYR A 38 -6.85 -31.42 -20.86
C TYR A 38 -8.20 -31.18 -20.20
N ALA A 39 -9.15 -30.85 -21.07
CA ALA A 39 -10.57 -30.98 -20.84
C ALA A 39 -10.95 -32.46 -20.70
N LEU A 40 -11.83 -32.77 -19.74
CA LEU A 40 -12.69 -33.95 -19.78
C LEU A 40 -13.98 -33.69 -18.99
N SER A 41 -14.82 -32.90 -19.66
CA SER A 41 -16.27 -33.05 -19.83
C SER A 41 -16.98 -34.22 -19.15
N ARG A 42 -18.08 -33.86 -18.47
CA ARG A 42 -19.36 -34.59 -18.37
C ARG A 42 -19.33 -35.93 -17.65
N MET A 43 -19.49 -35.91 -16.32
CA MET A 43 -20.15 -37.02 -15.60
C MET A 43 -20.64 -36.72 -14.17
N PHE A 44 -20.81 -35.45 -13.78
CA PHE A 44 -21.30 -35.08 -12.43
C PHE A 44 -22.45 -34.06 -12.48
N SER A 45 -23.37 -34.22 -13.44
CA SER A 45 -24.39 -33.21 -13.76
C SER A 45 -25.65 -33.23 -12.88
N ALA A 46 -25.73 -34.06 -11.83
CA ALA A 46 -26.93 -34.16 -10.99
C ALA A 46 -26.68 -33.89 -9.49
N ALA A 47 -25.42 -33.88 -9.04
CA ALA A 47 -25.04 -33.49 -7.67
C ALA A 47 -24.45 -32.07 -7.58
N GLY A 48 -24.10 -31.46 -8.72
CA GLY A 48 -23.54 -30.10 -8.79
C GLY A 48 -24.56 -28.98 -8.59
N ASP A 49 -25.85 -29.23 -8.86
CA ASP A 49 -26.84 -28.14 -8.97
C ASP A 49 -27.21 -27.48 -7.62
N THR A 50 -26.95 -28.14 -6.48
CA THR A 50 -27.13 -27.54 -5.13
C THR A 50 -25.85 -26.88 -4.60
N SER A 51 -24.69 -27.46 -4.91
CA SER A 51 -23.34 -26.92 -4.62
C SER A 51 -23.07 -25.64 -5.43
N ASP A 52 -23.42 -25.64 -6.70
CA ASP A 52 -23.19 -24.52 -7.62
C ASP A 52 -24.12 -23.36 -7.28
N LYS A 53 -25.38 -23.63 -6.89
CA LYS A 53 -26.28 -22.57 -6.39
C LYS A 53 -25.82 -22.01 -5.04
N ALA A 54 -25.31 -22.84 -4.13
CA ALA A 54 -24.77 -22.34 -2.86
C ALA A 54 -23.48 -21.50 -3.04
N SER A 55 -22.61 -21.88 -3.98
CA SER A 55 -21.40 -21.12 -4.30
C SER A 55 -21.69 -19.84 -5.09
N VAL A 56 -22.68 -19.85 -5.98
CA VAL A 56 -23.16 -18.65 -6.69
C VAL A 56 -23.89 -17.69 -5.74
N LEU A 57 -24.69 -18.19 -4.79
CA LEU A 57 -25.34 -17.36 -3.78
C LEU A 57 -24.36 -16.84 -2.71
N ALA A 58 -23.27 -17.53 -2.45
CA ALA A 58 -22.19 -17.05 -1.58
C ALA A 58 -21.35 -15.94 -2.25
N ASP A 59 -21.26 -15.93 -3.58
CA ASP A 59 -20.55 -14.90 -4.37
C ASP A 59 -21.36 -13.59 -4.51
N GLU A 60 -22.65 -13.61 -4.14
CA GLU A 60 -23.56 -12.44 -4.13
C GLU A 60 -23.82 -11.84 -2.74
N MET A 61 -23.09 -12.22 -1.68
CA MET A 61 -23.11 -11.41 -0.47
C MET A 61 -22.38 -10.09 -0.74
N PRO A 62 -23.07 -8.93 -0.77
CA PRO A 62 -22.38 -7.66 -0.97
C PRO A 62 -21.37 -7.49 0.15
N SER A 63 -20.09 -7.32 -0.23
CA SER A 63 -19.03 -6.97 0.71
C SER A 63 -19.52 -5.83 1.61
N PRO A 64 -19.30 -5.89 2.94
CA PRO A 64 -19.81 -4.87 3.83
C PRO A 64 -19.33 -3.49 3.36
N ALA A 65 -20.25 -2.52 3.34
CA ALA A 65 -19.93 -1.17 2.90
C ALA A 65 -18.89 -0.51 3.84
N ILE A 66 -18.05 0.36 3.26
CA ILE A 66 -17.10 1.16 4.03
C ILE A 66 -17.86 2.16 4.89
N ASP A 67 -17.54 2.20 6.18
CA ASP A 67 -18.08 3.16 7.13
C ASP A 67 -16.98 4.11 7.58
N PHE A 68 -16.92 5.27 6.94
CA PHE A 68 -15.93 6.31 7.24
C PHE A 68 -16.17 6.99 8.59
N ALA A 69 -17.34 6.86 9.22
CA ALA A 69 -17.60 7.47 10.52
C ALA A 69 -16.96 6.64 11.64
N ARG A 70 -17.02 5.30 11.51
CA ARG A 70 -16.44 4.35 12.48
C ARG A 70 -15.08 3.79 12.07
N ASP A 71 -14.46 4.36 11.03
CA ASP A 71 -13.19 3.89 10.47
C ASP A 71 -13.19 2.38 10.15
N ARG A 72 -14.29 1.89 9.56
CA ARG A 72 -14.41 0.50 9.10
C ARG A 72 -14.19 0.41 7.60
N PHE A 73 -13.13 -0.30 7.21
CA PHE A 73 -12.74 -0.45 5.81
C PHE A 73 -12.62 -1.93 5.41
N PRO A 74 -13.72 -2.67 5.27
CA PRO A 74 -13.71 -4.10 4.90
C PRO A 74 -12.80 -4.38 3.69
N PHE A 75 -11.90 -5.36 3.83
CA PHE A 75 -10.99 -5.80 2.77
C PHE A 75 -10.12 -4.69 2.15
N CYS A 76 -9.78 -3.66 2.91
CA CYS A 76 -8.97 -2.55 2.44
C CYS A 76 -7.55 -2.58 3.03
N ILE A 77 -6.62 -2.01 2.28
CA ILE A 77 -5.39 -1.44 2.84
C ILE A 77 -5.67 0.03 3.15
N VAL A 78 -5.30 0.49 4.33
CA VAL A 78 -5.46 1.88 4.75
C VAL A 78 -4.12 2.57 4.92
N TRP A 79 -4.11 3.89 4.78
CA TRP A 79 -2.89 4.69 4.88
C TRP A 79 -3.17 6.03 5.57
N THR A 80 -2.21 6.47 6.39
CA THR A 80 -2.25 7.74 7.11
C THR A 80 -0.89 8.44 7.05
N PRO A 81 -0.84 9.79 6.95
CA PRO A 81 0.41 10.53 6.88
C PRO A 81 1.16 10.46 8.23
N ILE A 82 2.48 10.26 8.17
CA ILE A 82 3.35 10.31 9.35
C ILE A 82 3.77 11.77 9.57
N PRO A 83 3.52 12.36 10.76
CA PRO A 83 3.93 13.72 11.08
C PRO A 83 5.41 13.98 10.79
N CYS A 84 5.72 15.17 10.28
CA CYS A 84 7.05 15.62 9.84
C CYS A 84 7.62 14.86 8.63
N MET A 85 7.56 13.53 8.58
CA MET A 85 8.10 12.72 7.48
C MET A 85 7.34 12.96 6.17
N THR A 86 6.01 12.90 6.22
CA THR A 86 5.16 13.10 5.04
C THR A 86 5.24 14.54 4.50
N TRP A 87 5.75 15.49 5.29
CA TRP A 87 5.94 16.88 4.84
C TRP A 87 7.06 17.02 3.82
N PHE A 88 8.03 16.09 3.80
CA PHE A 88 9.10 16.07 2.80
C PHE A 88 8.83 15.01 1.72
N PHE A 89 8.12 13.94 2.09
CA PHE A 89 7.83 12.81 1.21
C PHE A 89 6.35 12.43 1.31
N PRO A 90 5.44 13.06 0.54
CA PRO A 90 3.99 12.92 0.71
C PRO A 90 3.44 11.51 0.40
N PHE A 91 4.27 10.66 -0.22
CA PHE A 91 3.99 9.25 -0.50
C PHE A 91 4.48 8.29 0.60
N LEU A 92 5.35 8.75 1.51
CA LEU A 92 5.76 7.99 2.68
C LEU A 92 4.76 8.23 3.81
N GLY A 93 4.17 7.16 4.31
CA GLY A 93 3.27 7.20 5.44
C GLY A 93 3.06 5.81 6.01
N HIS A 94 2.12 5.72 6.94
CA HIS A 94 1.86 4.53 7.72
C HIS A 94 0.72 3.72 7.13
N MET A 95 0.84 2.39 7.14
CA MET A 95 -0.07 1.50 6.45
C MET A 95 -0.68 0.47 7.41
N GLY A 96 -1.95 0.12 7.19
CA GLY A 96 -2.62 -0.98 7.86
C GLY A 96 -3.38 -1.85 6.86
N ILE A 97 -3.70 -3.07 7.25
CA ILE A 97 -4.60 -3.95 6.50
C ILE A 97 -5.83 -4.24 7.34
N CYS A 98 -7.00 -4.27 6.70
CA CYS A 98 -8.27 -4.42 7.40
C CYS A 98 -8.83 -5.84 7.26
N THR A 99 -9.53 -6.30 8.30
CA THR A 99 -10.28 -7.56 8.28
C THR A 99 -11.53 -7.48 7.38
N SER A 100 -12.26 -8.58 7.26
CA SER A 100 -13.57 -8.64 6.62
C SER A 100 -14.63 -7.77 7.30
N SER A 101 -14.52 -7.57 8.62
CA SER A 101 -15.36 -6.65 9.40
C SER A 101 -14.90 -5.19 9.31
N GLY A 102 -13.79 -4.92 8.62
CA GLY A 102 -13.23 -3.60 8.45
C GLY A 102 -12.40 -3.09 9.63
N ILE A 103 -12.04 -3.96 10.58
CA ILE A 103 -11.14 -3.63 11.69
C ILE A 103 -9.73 -3.46 11.14
N ILE A 104 -9.10 -2.33 11.47
CA ILE A 104 -7.74 -2.00 11.03
C ILE A 104 -6.72 -2.74 11.89
N ARG A 105 -5.73 -3.35 11.25
CA ARG A 105 -4.54 -3.93 11.88
C ARG A 105 -3.29 -3.29 11.28
N ASP A 106 -2.53 -2.57 12.09
CA ASP A 106 -1.29 -1.90 11.69
C ASP A 106 -0.17 -2.16 12.70
N PHE A 107 1.03 -2.41 12.19
CA PHE A 107 2.22 -2.55 13.02
C PHE A 107 2.71 -1.17 13.47
N ALA A 108 2.21 -0.73 14.62
CA ALA A 108 2.33 0.65 15.11
C ALA A 108 3.63 0.93 15.87
N GLY A 109 4.37 -0.10 16.27
CA GLY A 109 5.65 0.04 16.97
C GLY A 109 6.23 -1.32 17.35
N PRO A 110 7.43 -1.36 17.96
CA PRO A 110 8.06 -2.62 18.35
C PRO A 110 7.13 -3.49 19.17
N TYR A 111 6.97 -4.74 18.76
CA TYR A 111 6.13 -5.74 19.42
C TYR A 111 4.64 -5.37 19.54
N TYR A 112 4.18 -4.38 18.79
CA TYR A 112 2.83 -3.83 18.91
C TYR A 112 2.14 -3.70 17.56
N VAL A 113 1.12 -4.53 17.36
CA VAL A 113 0.16 -4.39 16.24
C VAL A 113 -1.15 -3.90 16.81
N SER A 114 -1.49 -2.66 16.46
CA SER A 114 -2.69 -1.97 16.93
C SER A 114 -3.96 -2.58 16.33
N GLU A 115 -5.08 -2.36 17.01
CA GLU A 115 -6.41 -2.67 16.55
C GLU A 115 -7.24 -1.39 16.47
N ASP A 116 -7.98 -1.22 15.37
CA ASP A 116 -8.90 -0.12 15.08
C ASP A 116 -8.26 1.27 14.89
N HIS A 117 -7.31 1.66 15.74
CA HIS A 117 -6.76 3.01 15.75
C HIS A 117 -5.33 3.04 15.23
N MET A 118 -5.15 3.51 14.00
CA MET A 118 -3.82 3.66 13.40
C MET A 118 -2.89 4.54 14.25
N ALA A 119 -1.61 4.18 14.27
CA ALA A 119 -0.57 4.85 15.08
C ALA A 119 -0.48 6.38 14.90
N PHE A 120 -0.72 6.89 13.69
CA PHE A 120 -0.56 8.31 13.35
C PHE A 120 -1.88 9.02 13.06
N GLY A 121 -2.98 8.45 13.58
CA GLY A 121 -4.34 8.98 13.44
C GLY A 121 -5.09 8.41 12.25
N ARG A 122 -6.33 8.87 12.09
CA ARG A 122 -7.33 8.30 11.17
C ARG A 122 -6.81 8.15 9.73
N PRO A 123 -7.17 7.08 9.01
CA PRO A 123 -6.83 6.91 7.60
C PRO A 123 -7.20 8.13 6.76
N THR A 124 -6.28 8.60 5.92
CA THR A 124 -6.59 9.61 4.89
C THR A 124 -6.80 8.98 3.53
N ARG A 125 -6.29 7.75 3.34
CA ARG A 125 -6.45 6.98 2.10
C ARG A 125 -6.78 5.52 2.37
N TYR A 126 -7.49 4.90 1.44
CA TYR A 126 -7.81 3.48 1.47
C TYR A 126 -7.75 2.88 0.06
N TRP A 127 -7.34 1.62 -0.04
CA TRP A 127 -7.28 0.85 -1.27
C TRP A 127 -8.11 -0.44 -1.08
N PRO A 128 -9.31 -0.51 -1.69
CA PRO A 128 -10.13 -1.73 -1.67
C PRO A 128 -9.49 -2.87 -2.46
N LEU A 129 -9.49 -4.06 -1.88
CA LEU A 129 -9.06 -5.31 -2.49
C LEU A 129 -10.24 -6.26 -2.68
N ASN A 130 -10.09 -7.24 -3.56
CA ASN A 130 -11.13 -8.22 -3.81
C ASN A 130 -10.85 -9.50 -2.97
N PRO A 131 -11.69 -9.84 -1.97
CA PRO A 131 -11.47 -11.01 -1.14
C PRO A 131 -11.45 -12.34 -1.89
N SER A 132 -12.08 -12.44 -3.07
CA SER A 132 -12.03 -13.68 -3.88
C SER A 132 -10.64 -14.00 -4.43
N LYS A 133 -9.72 -13.02 -4.39
CA LYS A 133 -8.30 -13.23 -4.74
C LYS A 133 -7.47 -13.75 -3.58
N ALA A 134 -7.99 -13.80 -2.37
CA ALA A 134 -7.35 -14.50 -1.26
C ALA A 134 -7.58 -16.00 -1.40
N ARG A 135 -6.54 -16.80 -1.12
CA ARG A 135 -6.70 -18.23 -0.90
C ARG A 135 -7.73 -18.45 0.21
N ASP A 136 -8.69 -19.33 -0.02
CA ASP A 136 -9.81 -19.62 0.90
C ASP A 136 -10.74 -18.42 1.17
N GLY A 137 -10.78 -17.45 0.25
CA GLY A 137 -11.72 -16.32 0.25
C GLY A 137 -11.65 -15.48 1.52
N VAL A 138 -12.83 -15.08 2.03
CA VAL A 138 -12.96 -14.22 3.22
C VAL A 138 -12.30 -14.84 4.46
N GLN A 139 -12.46 -16.15 4.67
CA GLN A 139 -11.87 -16.82 5.84
C GLN A 139 -10.34 -16.84 5.77
N GLY A 140 -9.79 -17.10 4.58
CA GLY A 140 -8.34 -17.07 4.38
C GLY A 140 -7.76 -15.67 4.49
N TRP A 141 -8.51 -14.63 4.08
CA TRP A 141 -8.14 -13.23 4.30
C TRP A 141 -7.95 -12.92 5.79
N ASP A 142 -8.97 -13.16 6.61
CA ASP A 142 -8.93 -12.84 8.05
C ASP A 142 -7.86 -13.65 8.78
N ARG A 143 -7.75 -14.94 8.45
CA ARG A 143 -6.71 -15.82 9.01
C ARG A 143 -5.31 -15.29 8.72
N ALA A 144 -5.07 -14.84 7.48
CA ALA A 144 -3.77 -14.33 7.08
C ALA A 144 -3.44 -12.97 7.72
N VAL A 145 -4.43 -12.09 7.89
CA VAL A 145 -4.30 -10.82 8.63
C VAL A 145 -3.96 -11.08 10.09
N ALA A 146 -4.65 -12.04 10.72
CA ALA A 146 -4.37 -12.45 12.10
C ALA A 146 -2.96 -13.04 12.24
N GLN A 147 -2.59 -13.99 11.39
CA GLN A 147 -1.26 -14.61 11.40
C GLN A 147 -0.13 -13.58 11.20
N ALA A 148 -0.29 -12.65 10.25
CA ALA A 148 0.68 -11.58 10.06
C ALA A 148 0.76 -10.67 11.28
N SER A 149 -0.39 -10.37 11.92
CA SER A 149 -0.43 -9.59 13.16
C SER A 149 0.30 -10.29 14.30
N ASP A 150 0.07 -11.59 14.50
CA ASP A 150 0.70 -12.35 15.58
C ASP A 150 2.21 -12.50 15.39
N GLU A 151 2.66 -12.70 14.14
CA GLU A 151 4.10 -12.71 13.83
C GLU A 151 4.75 -11.35 14.12
N TYR A 152 4.08 -10.25 13.80
CA TYR A 152 4.62 -8.89 14.00
C TYR A 152 4.55 -8.40 15.44
N LYS A 153 3.66 -8.95 16.28
CA LYS A 153 3.72 -8.76 17.74
C LYS A 153 5.04 -9.28 18.34
N GLY A 154 5.71 -10.22 17.67
CA GLY A 154 7.03 -10.72 18.08
C GLY A 154 8.23 -9.98 17.49
N ARG A 155 8.02 -8.93 16.68
CA ARG A 155 9.07 -8.28 15.89
C ARG A 155 9.46 -6.90 16.40
N MET A 156 10.75 -6.58 16.24
CA MET A 156 11.26 -5.23 16.46
C MET A 156 10.89 -4.34 15.26
N HIS A 157 10.22 -3.22 15.52
CA HIS A 157 9.82 -2.30 14.46
C HIS A 157 11.02 -1.47 13.98
N ASN A 158 11.43 -1.69 12.73
CA ASN A 158 12.51 -0.96 12.09
C ASN A 158 11.97 -0.12 10.94
N LEU A 159 12.23 1.19 10.97
CA LEU A 159 11.69 2.18 10.04
C LEU A 159 11.81 1.79 8.55
N PHE A 160 12.89 1.12 8.16
CA PHE A 160 13.22 0.83 6.77
C PHE A 160 13.01 -0.62 6.29
N CYS A 161 13.03 -1.62 7.18
CA CYS A 161 13.09 -3.04 6.75
C CYS A 161 12.05 -3.96 7.39
N ASP A 162 11.50 -3.62 8.56
CA ASP A 162 10.48 -4.40 9.27
C ASP A 162 9.48 -3.42 9.86
N ASN A 163 8.60 -2.94 9.00
CA ASN A 163 7.71 -1.82 9.25
C ASN A 163 6.25 -2.18 8.91
N CYS A 164 5.37 -1.20 9.00
CA CYS A 164 3.96 -1.36 8.67
C CYS A 164 3.67 -1.85 7.25
N HIS A 165 4.52 -1.52 6.26
CA HIS A 165 4.34 -1.99 4.88
C HIS A 165 4.76 -3.45 4.72
N SER A 166 5.80 -3.90 5.44
CA SER A 166 6.19 -5.31 5.44
C SER A 166 5.14 -6.18 6.16
N HIS A 167 4.48 -5.66 7.20
CA HIS A 167 3.32 -6.31 7.84
C HIS A 167 2.17 -6.53 6.86
N VAL A 168 1.77 -5.50 6.11
CA VAL A 168 0.73 -5.63 5.07
C VAL A 168 1.16 -6.60 3.96
N ALA A 169 2.39 -6.49 3.47
CA ALA A 169 2.91 -7.40 2.47
C ALA A 169 2.92 -8.86 2.95
N LYS A 170 3.25 -9.09 4.23
CA LYS A 170 3.20 -10.41 4.86
C LYS A 170 1.78 -10.96 4.88
N ALA A 171 0.78 -10.17 5.25
CA ALA A 171 -0.62 -10.59 5.21
C ALA A 171 -1.03 -11.02 3.78
N LEU A 172 -0.69 -10.21 2.76
CA LEU A 172 -0.98 -10.55 1.36
C LEU A 172 -0.27 -11.82 0.90
N ASN A 173 0.96 -12.06 1.37
CA ASN A 173 1.70 -13.30 1.09
C ASN A 173 1.08 -14.52 1.78
N ASN A 174 0.67 -14.39 3.04
CA ASN A 174 0.04 -15.47 3.81
C ASN A 174 -1.28 -15.94 3.16
N MET A 175 -2.08 -15.01 2.62
CA MET A 175 -3.30 -15.35 1.88
C MET A 175 -3.06 -15.67 0.39
N ASN A 176 -1.81 -15.74 -0.07
CA ASN A 176 -1.45 -15.96 -1.48
C ASN A 176 -2.24 -15.05 -2.44
N TYR A 177 -2.36 -13.76 -2.09
CA TYR A 177 -3.29 -12.84 -2.73
C TYR A 177 -3.02 -12.70 -4.24
N GLY A 178 -4.01 -13.06 -5.06
CA GLY A 178 -3.92 -13.08 -6.51
C GLY A 178 -2.99 -14.17 -7.06
N GLY A 179 -2.84 -15.28 -6.32
CA GLY A 179 -1.93 -16.38 -6.68
C GLY A 179 -0.45 -16.03 -6.54
N ARG A 180 -0.12 -15.05 -5.69
CA ARG A 180 1.25 -14.58 -5.46
C ARG A 180 1.60 -14.56 -3.98
N SER A 181 2.84 -14.95 -3.68
CA SER A 181 3.46 -14.91 -2.35
C SER A 181 4.74 -14.06 -2.29
N ASN A 182 4.93 -13.16 -3.28
CA ASN A 182 6.09 -12.28 -3.41
C ASN A 182 5.75 -10.79 -3.27
N TRP A 183 4.72 -10.46 -2.50
CA TRP A 183 4.44 -9.10 -2.05
C TRP A 183 5.57 -8.63 -1.15
N ASN A 184 5.98 -7.37 -1.31
CA ASN A 184 6.99 -6.73 -0.48
C ASN A 184 6.54 -5.29 -0.17
N MET A 185 7.21 -4.68 0.80
CA MET A 185 6.89 -3.35 1.32
C MET A 185 6.83 -2.29 0.23
N VAL A 186 7.71 -2.35 -0.77
CA VAL A 186 7.77 -1.31 -1.80
C VAL A 186 6.65 -1.46 -2.82
N LYS A 187 6.32 -2.69 -3.19
CA LYS A 187 5.20 -2.97 -4.09
C LYS A 187 3.88 -2.49 -3.49
N VAL A 188 3.65 -2.73 -2.19
CA VAL A 188 2.43 -2.26 -1.53
C VAL A 188 2.43 -0.73 -1.37
N ALA A 189 3.56 -0.11 -1.04
CA ALA A 189 3.68 1.36 -0.97
C ALA A 189 3.35 2.02 -2.32
N PHE A 190 3.94 1.53 -3.40
CA PHE A 190 3.71 2.05 -4.74
C PHE A 190 2.27 1.84 -5.22
N LEU A 191 1.70 0.66 -4.98
CA LEU A 191 0.31 0.40 -5.34
C LEU A 191 -0.67 1.20 -4.49
N MET A 192 -0.37 1.45 -3.22
CA MET A 192 -1.17 2.33 -2.38
C MET A 192 -1.15 3.77 -2.91
N LEU A 193 -0.01 4.26 -3.39
CA LEU A 193 0.09 5.57 -4.01
C LEU A 193 -0.80 5.71 -5.26
N ILE A 194 -0.86 4.68 -6.10
CA ILE A 194 -1.61 4.71 -7.37
C ILE A 194 -3.09 4.34 -7.21
N ARG A 195 -3.38 3.33 -6.40
CA ARG A 195 -4.73 2.73 -6.25
C ARG A 195 -5.51 3.27 -5.05
N GLY A 196 -4.82 3.93 -4.11
CA GLY A 196 -5.43 4.48 -2.91
C GLY A 196 -6.34 5.66 -3.22
N LYS A 197 -7.59 5.58 -2.78
CA LYS A 197 -8.59 6.64 -2.81
C LYS A 197 -8.48 7.47 -1.54
N PHE A 198 -8.76 8.77 -1.61
CA PHE A 198 -8.86 9.60 -0.42
C PHE A 198 -10.17 9.32 0.32
N VAL A 199 -10.11 9.29 1.65
CA VAL A 199 -11.30 9.17 2.52
C VAL A 199 -12.18 10.41 2.39
N SER A 200 -11.56 11.58 2.23
CA SER A 200 -12.25 12.87 2.05
C SER A 200 -11.34 13.91 1.42
N THR A 201 -11.91 15.03 0.97
CA THR A 201 -11.16 16.22 0.53
C THR A 201 -10.21 16.72 1.64
N TRP A 202 -10.63 16.62 2.90
CA TRP A 202 -9.78 16.95 4.03
C TRP A 202 -8.57 16.02 4.15
N GLY A 203 -8.76 14.72 3.89
CA GLY A 203 -7.66 13.76 3.82
C GLY A 203 -6.62 14.12 2.74
N LEU A 204 -7.07 14.64 1.59
CA LEU A 204 -6.19 15.13 0.53
C LEU A 204 -5.39 16.35 1.00
N ILE A 205 -6.06 17.36 1.57
CA ILE A 205 -5.41 18.56 2.09
C ILE A 205 -4.37 18.19 3.16
N ARG A 206 -4.74 17.36 4.13
CA ARG A 206 -3.84 16.91 5.21
C ARG A 206 -2.61 16.17 4.69
N THR A 207 -2.74 15.48 3.56
CA THR A 207 -1.64 14.71 2.96
C THR A 207 -0.66 15.61 2.19
N TRP A 208 -1.17 16.59 1.43
CA TRP A 208 -0.34 17.36 0.47
C TRP A 208 0.03 18.77 0.93
N LEU A 209 -0.83 19.43 1.72
CA LEU A 209 -0.64 20.84 2.09
C LEU A 209 0.69 21.09 2.83
N PRO A 210 1.10 20.28 3.83
CA PRO A 210 2.39 20.51 4.50
C PRO A 210 3.58 20.46 3.55
N PHE A 211 3.57 19.52 2.59
CA PHE A 211 4.61 19.41 1.57
C PHE A 211 4.66 20.62 0.64
N LEU A 212 3.49 21.10 0.20
CA LEU A 212 3.42 22.31 -0.62
C LEU A 212 3.95 23.54 0.13
N ILE A 213 3.62 23.68 1.43
CA ILE A 213 4.16 24.78 2.26
C ILE A 213 5.68 24.71 2.34
N VAL A 214 6.25 23.53 2.61
CA VAL A 214 7.71 23.34 2.69
C VAL A 214 8.38 23.71 1.36
N ILE A 215 7.83 23.28 0.22
CA ILE A 215 8.34 23.64 -1.11
C ILE A 215 8.26 25.15 -1.34
N CYS A 216 7.13 25.78 -1.01
CA CYS A 216 6.97 27.22 -1.19
C CYS A 216 7.98 28.02 -0.35
N LEU A 217 8.23 27.62 0.89
CA LEU A 217 9.21 28.26 1.77
C LEU A 217 10.65 28.06 1.26
N ALA A 218 10.99 26.85 0.83
CA ALA A 218 12.31 26.55 0.26
C ALA A 218 12.56 27.37 -1.02
N PHE A 219 11.55 27.48 -1.87
CA PHE A 219 11.61 28.27 -3.10
C PHE A 219 11.73 29.77 -2.80
N ALA A 220 10.95 30.31 -1.85
CA ALA A 220 11.05 31.70 -1.43
C ALA A 220 12.43 32.04 -0.82
N LEU A 221 12.96 31.14 0.01
CA LEU A 221 14.31 31.27 0.57
C LEU A 221 15.36 31.28 -0.54
N TRP A 222 15.29 30.32 -1.47
CA TRP A 222 16.19 30.25 -2.63
C TRP A 222 16.17 31.54 -3.44
N LEU A 223 14.99 32.05 -3.81
CA LEU A 223 14.84 33.33 -4.51
C LEU A 223 15.47 34.49 -3.75
N SER A 224 15.24 34.58 -2.43
CA SER A 224 15.79 35.67 -1.60
C SER A 224 17.31 35.67 -1.54
N LEU A 225 17.93 34.48 -1.56
CA LEU A 225 19.38 34.32 -1.57
C LEU A 225 19.96 34.66 -2.95
N SER A 226 19.28 34.27 -4.03
CA SER A 226 19.69 34.59 -5.40
C SER A 226 19.63 36.08 -5.70
N VAL A 227 18.60 36.80 -5.22
CA VAL A 227 18.49 38.26 -5.39
C VAL A 227 19.61 39.00 -4.64
N LYS A 228 20.01 38.54 -3.46
CA LYS A 228 21.12 39.15 -2.68
C LYS A 228 22.50 38.92 -3.30
N SER A 229 22.63 37.95 -4.21
CA SER A 229 23.90 37.63 -4.88
C SER A 229 24.12 38.38 -6.21
N LEU A 230 23.14 39.18 -6.64
CA LEU A 230 23.17 40.05 -7.82
C LEU A 230 23.51 41.49 -7.39
#